data_AF-A0A2V9FTS7-F1
#
_entry.id   AF-A0A2V9FTS7-F1
#
_cell.length_a   1.000
_cell.length_b   1.000
_cell.length_c   1.000
_cell.angle_alpha   90.00
_cell.angle_beta   90.00
_cell.angle_gamma   90.00
#
_symmetry.space_group_name_H-M   'P 1'
#
loop_
_entity.id
_entity.type
_entity.pdbx_description
1 polymer ?
#
loop_
_entity_poly.entity_id
_entity_poly.type
_entity_poly.pdbx_seq_one_letter_code
_entity_poly.pdbx_strand_id
1 'polypeptide(L)'
;MPQIPRAGLSPGDYADWRRQNASFSEMGACAEILQGFNLSAEGEAQRVRAAYADAGLFPMLGIRSVVGRSFVPEEDRTGSAPVVILGHRLWQSRYGGDPRLVGRSISLDNQRYTVVGVLPAGLQLSRS
;
A
#
# COMPACT_ATOMS: atom_id res chain seq x y z
N MET A 1 26.16 20.56 -13.48
CA MET A 1 24.86 20.07 -12.97
C MET A 1 25.15 19.30 -11.69
N PRO A 2 24.69 19.73 -10.50
CA PRO A 2 24.93 18.98 -9.28
C PRO A 2 24.10 17.69 -9.30
N GLN A 3 24.75 16.56 -9.01
CA GLN A 3 24.08 15.29 -8.77
C GLN A 3 23.32 15.38 -7.45
N ILE A 4 21.99 15.43 -7.52
CA ILE A 4 21.12 15.27 -6.36
C ILE A 4 21.23 13.81 -5.92
N PRO A 5 21.78 13.50 -4.72
CA PRO A 5 21.73 12.14 -4.21
C PRO A 5 20.26 11.72 -4.11
N ARG A 6 19.90 10.52 -4.58
CA ARG A 6 18.61 9.89 -4.27
C ARG A 6 18.59 9.58 -2.77
N ALA A 7 18.45 10.60 -1.94
CA ALA A 7 18.15 10.45 -0.53
C ALA A 7 16.66 10.05 -0.46
N GLY A 8 16.40 8.74 -0.43
CA GLY A 8 15.10 8.27 0.03
C GLY A 8 14.88 8.84 1.42
N LEU A 9 13.79 9.58 1.60
CA LEU A 9 13.44 10.15 2.90
C LEU A 9 13.28 8.98 3.89
N SER A 10 13.95 9.03 5.03
CA SER A 10 13.76 7.97 6.04
C SER A 10 12.33 8.06 6.59
N PRO A 11 11.72 6.95 7.05
CA PRO A 11 10.38 6.99 7.65
C PRO A 11 10.30 7.96 8.84
N GLY A 12 11.39 8.11 9.59
CA GLY A 12 11.50 9.05 10.70
C GLY A 12 11.46 10.51 10.24
N ASP A 13 12.28 10.85 9.25
CA ASP A 13 12.31 12.20 8.66
C ASP A 13 10.96 12.57 8.03
N TYR A 14 10.31 11.62 7.36
CA TYR A 14 8.95 11.82 6.83
C TYR A 14 7.94 12.10 7.93
N ALA A 15 7.95 11.33 9.01
CA ALA A 15 7.05 11.53 10.14
C ALA A 15 7.27 12.90 10.80
N ASP A 16 8.52 13.35 10.92
CA ASP A 16 8.84 14.68 11.42
C ASP A 16 8.40 15.80 10.49
N TRP A 17 8.62 15.66 9.18
CA TRP A 17 8.11 16.61 8.18
C TRP A 17 6.59 16.65 8.19
N ARG A 18 5.92 15.51 8.37
CA ARG A 18 4.46 15.44 8.49
C ARG A 18 3.94 16.18 9.72
N ARG A 19 4.63 16.05 10.85
CA ARG A 19 4.30 16.79 12.08
C ARG A 19 4.53 18.30 11.97
N GLN A 20 5.57 18.72 11.25
CA GLN A 20 5.98 20.12 11.15
C GLN A 20 5.39 20.87 9.95
N ASN A 21 4.60 20.19 9.11
CA ASN A 21 4.00 20.81 7.94
C ASN A 21 2.88 21.77 8.31
N ALA A 22 3.10 23.05 8.03
CA ALA A 22 2.11 24.13 8.16
C ALA A 22 1.67 24.70 6.79
N SER A 23 2.27 24.23 5.69
CA SER A 23 2.15 24.87 4.37
C SER A 23 1.30 24.06 3.38
N PHE A 24 1.25 22.74 3.50
CA PHE A 24 0.45 21.87 2.65
C PHE A 24 -0.78 21.36 3.38
N SER A 25 -1.94 21.38 2.71
CA SER A 25 -3.20 20.89 3.28
C SER A 25 -3.22 19.37 3.47
N GLU A 26 -2.53 18.61 2.60
CA GLU A 26 -2.47 17.15 2.64
C GLU A 26 -1.08 16.65 2.21
N MET A 27 -0.65 15.52 2.78
CA MET A 27 0.59 14.84 2.40
C MET A 27 0.42 13.33 2.54
N GLY A 28 1.05 12.59 1.64
CA GLY A 28 1.17 11.14 1.70
C GLY A 28 2.55 10.67 1.22
N ALA A 29 2.96 9.51 1.69
CA ALA A 29 4.21 8.86 1.31
C ALA A 29 3.93 7.60 0.50
N CYS A 30 4.79 7.33 -0.47
CA CYS A 30 4.89 6.03 -1.10
C CYS A 30 6.35 5.64 -1.35
N ALA A 31 6.63 4.34 -1.29
CA ALA A 31 7.95 3.81 -1.62
C ALA A 31 7.80 2.49 -2.37
N GLU A 32 8.48 2.36 -3.51
CA GLU A 32 8.41 1.15 -4.33
C GLU A 32 9.16 -0.01 -3.67
N ILE A 33 8.57 -1.20 -3.70
CA ILE A 33 9.20 -2.43 -3.19
C ILE A 33 9.75 -3.20 -4.39
N LEU A 34 11.03 -2.96 -4.68
CA LEU A 34 11.70 -3.47 -5.90
C LEU A 34 11.67 -4.99 -6.04
N GLN A 35 11.73 -5.72 -4.92
CA GLN A 35 11.71 -7.18 -4.92
C GLN A 35 10.30 -7.76 -5.08
N GLY A 36 9.24 -6.98 -4.81
CA GLY A 36 7.89 -7.51 -4.65
C GLY A 36 7.77 -8.51 -3.48
N PHE A 37 6.66 -9.24 -3.44
CA PHE A 37 6.36 -10.29 -2.44
C PHE A 37 5.93 -11.58 -3.13
N ASN A 38 6.15 -12.72 -2.49
CA ASN A 38 5.50 -13.96 -2.87
C ASN A 38 4.12 -14.03 -2.21
N LEU A 39 3.08 -13.90 -3.03
CA LEU A 39 1.70 -14.13 -2.63
C LEU A 39 1.43 -15.63 -2.62
N SER A 40 1.15 -16.17 -1.44
CA SER A 40 0.72 -17.56 -1.27
C SER A 40 -0.78 -17.58 -1.05
N ALA A 41 -1.52 -18.07 -2.05
CA ALA A 41 -2.94 -18.39 -1.95
C ALA A 41 -3.12 -19.85 -2.41
N GLU A 42 -3.72 -20.68 -1.54
CA GLU A 42 -4.16 -22.07 -1.78
C GLU A 42 -3.57 -22.77 -3.02
N GLY A 43 -2.27 -23.10 -2.95
CA GLY A 43 -1.63 -24.03 -3.89
C GLY A 43 -0.47 -23.48 -4.72
N GLU A 44 -0.44 -22.19 -5.07
CA GLU A 44 0.66 -21.64 -5.87
C GLU A 44 1.15 -20.27 -5.39
N ALA A 45 2.47 -20.16 -5.18
CA ALA A 45 3.12 -18.89 -4.89
C ALA A 45 3.28 -18.05 -6.16
N GLN A 46 2.71 -16.85 -6.18
CA GLN A 46 2.90 -15.88 -7.25
C GLN A 46 3.72 -14.69 -6.76
N ARG A 47 4.76 -14.31 -7.50
CA ARG A 47 5.45 -13.04 -7.24
C ARG A 47 4.57 -11.86 -7.67
N VAL A 48 4.26 -10.98 -6.74
CA VAL A 48 3.46 -9.77 -6.94
C VAL A 48 4.30 -8.54 -6.60
N ARG A 49 4.09 -7.45 -7.35
CA ARG A 49 4.72 -6.17 -7.04
C ARG A 49 3.90 -5.42 -6.00
N ALA A 50 4.59 -4.63 -5.20
CA ALA A 50 3.98 -3.84 -4.14
C ALA A 50 4.69 -2.50 -3.98
N ALA A 51 4.02 -1.58 -3.30
CA ALA A 51 4.59 -0.34 -2.82
C ALA A 51 4.12 -0.14 -1.38
N TYR A 52 4.96 0.43 -0.55
CA TYR A 52 4.52 1.02 0.71
C TYR A 52 3.75 2.30 0.39
N ALA A 53 2.69 2.52 1.14
CA ALA A 53 1.88 3.72 1.11
C ALA A 53 1.40 4.00 2.54
N ASP A 54 1.44 5.26 2.94
CA ASP A 54 0.90 5.66 4.24
C ASP A 54 -0.61 5.96 4.17
N ALA A 55 -1.23 6.23 5.32
CA ALA A 55 -2.64 6.57 5.38
C ALA A 55 -3.02 7.87 4.64
N GLY A 56 -2.05 8.75 4.39
CA GLY A 56 -2.25 10.04 3.72
C GLY A 56 -2.30 9.95 2.19
N LEU A 57 -1.69 8.93 1.58
CA LEU A 57 -1.48 8.88 0.13
C LEU A 57 -2.77 8.88 -0.69
N PHE A 58 -3.71 7.98 -0.40
CA PHE A 58 -4.93 7.87 -1.21
C PHE A 58 -5.89 9.06 -1.04
N PRO A 59 -6.13 9.56 0.18
CA PRO A 59 -6.88 10.81 0.37
C PRO A 59 -6.27 11.98 -0.41
N MET A 60 -4.94 12.15 -0.34
CA MET A 60 -4.22 13.20 -1.06
C MET A 60 -4.43 13.14 -2.59
N LEU A 61 -4.56 11.93 -3.13
CA LEU A 61 -4.80 11.72 -4.56
C LEU A 61 -6.28 11.68 -4.94
N GLY A 62 -7.21 11.86 -3.97
CA GLY A 62 -8.65 11.71 -4.19
C GLY A 62 -9.08 10.29 -4.55
N ILE A 63 -8.25 9.28 -4.27
CA ILE A 63 -8.48 7.89 -4.63
C ILE A 63 -9.37 7.24 -3.58
N ARG A 64 -10.46 6.59 -4.02
CA ARG A 64 -11.36 5.81 -3.18
C ARG A 64 -11.29 4.34 -3.54
N SER A 65 -11.18 3.47 -2.54
CA SER A 65 -11.25 2.02 -2.73
C SER A 65 -12.62 1.61 -3.30
N VAL A 66 -12.63 0.70 -4.27
CA VAL A 66 -13.89 0.17 -4.85
C VAL A 66 -14.63 -0.76 -3.90
N VAL A 67 -13.89 -1.44 -3.02
CA VAL A 67 -14.40 -2.27 -1.94
C VAL A 67 -13.55 -2.01 -0.70
N GLY A 68 -14.18 -1.98 0.48
CA GLY A 68 -13.49 -1.75 1.75
C GLY A 68 -13.12 -0.29 1.96
N ARG A 69 -11.94 -0.05 2.53
CA ARG A 69 -11.46 1.29 2.91
C ARG A 69 -10.03 1.55 2.44
N SER A 70 -9.59 2.79 2.66
CA SER A 70 -8.17 3.17 2.61
C SER A 70 -7.48 2.80 3.93
N PHE A 71 -6.15 2.93 3.96
CA PHE A 71 -5.37 2.89 5.20
C PHE A 71 -5.82 3.99 6.16
N VAL A 72 -5.71 3.73 7.47
CA VAL A 72 -5.99 4.68 8.54
C VAL A 72 -4.71 5.01 9.32
N PRO A 73 -4.58 6.20 9.95
CA PRO A 73 -3.34 6.64 10.60
C PRO A 73 -2.82 5.71 11.70
N GLU A 74 -3.69 4.94 12.33
CA GLU A 74 -3.33 3.93 13.32
C GLU A 74 -2.41 2.85 12.74
N GLU A 75 -2.56 2.54 11.45
CA GLU A 75 -1.83 1.47 10.74
C GLU A 75 -0.41 1.88 10.34
N ASP A 76 -0.12 3.19 10.33
CA ASP A 76 1.23 3.73 10.06
C ASP A 76 2.17 3.59 11.28
N ARG A 77 1.66 3.18 12.45
CA ARG A 77 2.46 3.07 13.68
C ARG A 77 3.30 1.80 13.71
N THR A 78 4.53 1.91 14.22
CA THR A 78 5.40 0.75 14.47
C THR A 78 4.71 -0.29 15.35
N GLY A 79 4.72 -1.55 14.90
CA GLY A 79 4.11 -2.68 15.62
C GLY A 79 2.62 -2.89 15.35
N SER A 80 2.00 -2.06 14.51
CA SER A 80 0.61 -2.26 14.07
C SER A 80 0.47 -3.55 13.26
N ALA A 81 -0.73 -4.12 13.30
CA ALA A 81 -1.04 -5.30 12.50
C ALA A 81 -0.89 -4.96 11.00
N PRO A 82 -0.18 -5.80 10.23
CA PRO A 82 0.05 -5.54 8.81
C PRO A 82 -1.26 -5.63 7.99
N VAL A 83 -1.49 -4.61 7.18
CA VAL A 83 -2.65 -4.49 6.30
C VAL A 83 -2.24 -4.23 4.86
N VAL A 84 -3.12 -4.53 3.92
CA VAL A 84 -2.85 -4.36 2.49
C VAL A 84 -4.10 -3.92 1.73
N ILE A 85 -3.90 -3.11 0.70
CA ILE A 85 -4.91 -2.79 -0.31
C ILE A 85 -4.48 -3.44 -1.62
N LEU A 86 -5.38 -4.18 -2.25
CA LEU A 86 -5.08 -4.90 -3.48
C LEU A 86 -5.33 -4.03 -4.71
N GLY A 87 -4.47 -4.19 -5.72
CA GLY A 87 -4.77 -3.68 -7.06
C GLY A 87 -5.96 -4.43 -7.68
N HIS A 88 -6.82 -3.72 -8.40
CA HIS A 88 -8.02 -4.27 -9.03
C HIS A 88 -7.75 -5.53 -9.87
N ARG A 89 -6.67 -5.53 -10.66
CA ARG A 89 -6.30 -6.65 -11.56
C ARG A 89 -6.05 -7.93 -10.77
N LEU A 90 -5.29 -7.86 -9.67
CA LEU A 90 -4.98 -9.01 -8.83
C LEU A 90 -6.24 -9.53 -8.13
N TRP A 91 -7.07 -8.62 -7.62
CA TRP A 91 -8.35 -8.97 -7.01
C TRP A 91 -9.27 -9.74 -7.97
N GLN A 92 -9.41 -9.25 -9.20
CA GLN A 92 -10.20 -9.92 -10.24
C GLN A 92 -9.60 -11.27 -10.65
N SER A 93 -8.30 -11.32 -10.96
CA SER A 93 -7.69 -12.52 -11.55
C SER A 93 -7.45 -13.65 -10.55
N ARG A 94 -7.18 -13.34 -9.26
CA ARG A 94 -6.88 -14.35 -8.23
C ARG A 94 -8.04 -14.65 -7.31
N TYR A 95 -8.90 -13.67 -7.04
CA TYR A 95 -9.99 -13.81 -6.07
C TYR A 95 -11.37 -13.69 -6.73
N GLY A 96 -11.44 -13.70 -8.06
CA GLY A 96 -12.69 -13.66 -8.82
C GLY A 96 -13.52 -12.39 -8.60
N GLY A 97 -12.91 -11.32 -8.08
CA GLY A 97 -13.65 -10.13 -7.70
C GLY A 97 -14.53 -10.33 -6.46
N ASP A 98 -14.22 -11.27 -5.56
CA ASP A 98 -15.01 -11.51 -4.34
C ASP A 98 -14.84 -10.33 -3.34
N PRO A 99 -15.90 -9.56 -3.04
CA PRO A 99 -15.83 -8.48 -2.06
C PRO A 99 -15.64 -9.00 -0.62
N ARG A 100 -15.94 -10.27 -0.35
CA ARG A 100 -15.74 -10.91 0.97
C ARG A 100 -14.27 -11.14 1.31
N LEU A 101 -13.36 -10.83 0.39
CA LEU A 101 -11.93 -10.84 0.65
C LEU A 101 -11.52 -9.74 1.64
N VAL A 102 -12.23 -8.61 1.68
CA VAL A 102 -11.96 -7.55 2.67
C VAL A 102 -12.22 -8.10 4.08
N GLY A 103 -11.26 -7.88 4.99
CA GLY A 103 -11.24 -8.43 6.33
C GLY A 103 -10.58 -9.82 6.43
N ARG A 104 -10.26 -10.47 5.30
CA ARG A 104 -9.51 -11.74 5.30
C ARG A 104 -8.02 -11.50 5.23
N SER A 105 -7.25 -12.49 5.71
CA SER A 105 -5.80 -12.47 5.60
C SER A 105 -5.30 -13.15 4.34
N ILE A 106 -4.26 -12.57 3.73
CA ILE A 106 -3.44 -13.18 2.69
C ILE A 106 -2.00 -13.30 3.18
N SER A 107 -1.25 -14.25 2.64
CA SER A 107 0.16 -14.45 3.00
C SER A 107 1.08 -13.84 1.95
N LEU A 108 1.94 -12.91 2.37
CA LEU A 108 3.00 -12.31 1.57
C LEU A 108 4.34 -12.64 2.24
N ASP A 109 5.23 -13.37 1.55
CA ASP A 109 6.52 -13.83 2.09
C ASP A 109 6.40 -14.47 3.49
N ASN A 110 5.42 -15.37 3.65
CA ASN A 110 5.07 -16.06 4.90
C ASN A 110 4.58 -15.16 6.05
N GLN A 111 4.40 -13.86 5.83
CA GLN A 111 3.73 -12.95 6.77
C GLN A 111 2.27 -12.74 6.37
N ARG A 112 1.36 -12.78 7.34
CA ARG A 112 -0.07 -12.55 7.09
C ARG A 112 -0.36 -11.05 7.03
N TYR A 113 -1.11 -10.62 6.02
CA TYR A 113 -1.61 -9.25 5.85
C TYR A 113 -3.12 -9.29 5.76
N THR A 114 -3.81 -8.40 6.46
CA THR A 114 -5.27 -8.27 6.33
C THR A 114 -5.62 -7.37 5.15
N VAL A 115 -6.47 -7.85 4.24
CA VAL A 115 -6.96 -7.06 3.11
C VAL A 115 -7.98 -6.05 3.63
N VAL A 116 -7.68 -4.76 3.54
CA VAL A 116 -8.59 -3.69 4.02
C VAL A 116 -9.33 -2.98 2.89
N GLY A 117 -8.87 -3.14 1.65
CA GLY A 117 -9.57 -2.59 0.50
C GLY A 117 -9.00 -3.01 -0.86
N VAL A 118 -9.64 -2.51 -1.91
CA VAL A 118 -9.24 -2.75 -3.31
C VAL A 118 -9.23 -1.43 -4.07
N LEU A 119 -8.16 -1.16 -4.84
CA LEU A 119 -8.04 0.03 -5.67
C LEU A 119 -8.99 -0.01 -6.89
N PRO A 120 -9.36 1.16 -7.44
CA PRO A 120 -10.03 1.26 -8.74
C PRO A 120 -9.25 0.61 -9.88
N ALA A 121 -9.98 0.21 -10.93
CA ALA A 121 -9.36 -0.24 -12.17
C ALA A 121 -8.50 0.86 -12.80
N GLY A 122 -7.41 0.48 -13.47
CA GLY A 122 -6.47 1.40 -14.12
C GLY A 122 -5.43 2.03 -13.19
N LEU A 123 -5.57 1.89 -11.87
CA LEU A 123 -4.60 2.40 -10.91
C LEU A 123 -3.58 1.32 -10.51
N GLN A 124 -2.29 1.64 -10.63
CA GLN A 124 -1.18 0.86 -10.08
C GLN A 124 -0.15 1.79 -9.43
N LEU A 125 0.28 1.46 -8.22
CA LEU A 125 1.26 2.27 -7.47
C LEU A 125 2.71 1.86 -7.74
N SER A 126 2.96 0.59 -8.08
CA SER A 126 4.27 0.11 -8.51
C SER A 126 4.38 0.19 -10.03
N ARG A 127 5.50 0.67 -10.57
CA ARG A 127 5.71 0.73 -12.03
C ARG A 127 6.08 -0.64 -12.59
N SER A 128 5.77 -0.83 -13.89
CA SER A 128 6.01 -2.01 -14.75
C SER A 128 7.47 -2.18 -15.15
#